data_AF-F7M934-F1
#
_entry.id   AF-F7M934-F1
#
_cell.length_a   1.000
_cell.length_b   1.000
_cell.length_c   1.000
_cell.angle_alpha   90.00
_cell.angle_beta   90.00
_cell.angle_gamma   90.00
#
_symmetry.space_group_name_H-M   'P 1'
#
loop_
_entity.id
_entity.type
_entity.pdbx_description
1 polymer ?
#
loop_
_entity_poly.entity_id
_entity_poly.type
_entity_poly.pdbx_seq_one_letter_code
_entity_poly.pdbx_strand_id
1 'polypeptide(L)' 'MEKHSQYIIKRVLEYGMLQDWNIVKQYYGLGRIVEIAKGFRELEPRALAYLSAISQTPKEQFRCYTYQRSNPQHWNF' A
#
# COMPACT_ATOMS: atom_id res chain seq x y z
N MET A 1 -9.44 0.75 16.13
CA MET A 1 -8.77 0.92 14.83
C MET A 1 -8.00 -0.32 14.37
N GLU A 2 -7.37 -1.09 15.26
CA GLU A 2 -6.53 -2.23 14.85
C GLU A 2 -7.26 -3.32 14.06
N LYS A 3 -8.49 -3.67 14.43
CA LYS A 3 -9.34 -4.68 13.75
C LYS A 3 -9.61 -4.35 12.27
N HIS A 4 -9.49 -3.08 11.87
CA HIS A 4 -9.73 -2.61 10.50
C HIS A 4 -8.51 -1.90 9.90
N SER A 5 -7.32 -2.12 10.47
CA SER A 5 -6.07 -1.47 10.06
C SER A 5 -5.79 -1.63 8.57
N GLN A 6 -5.94 -2.85 8.03
CA GLN A 6 -5.79 -3.14 6.60
C GLN A 6 -6.68 -2.27 5.72
N TYR A 7 -7.97 -2.16 6.08
CA TYR A 7 -8.94 -1.37 5.33
C TYR A 7 -8.62 0.13 5.37
N ILE A 8 -8.34 0.65 6.57
CA ILE A 8 -8.01 2.08 6.76
C ILE A 8 -6.74 2.45 6.00
N ILE A 9 -5.68 1.66 6.16
CA ILE A 9 -4.40 1.88 5.49
C ILE A 9 -4.58 1.86 3.97
N LYS A 10 -5.28 0.85 3.42
CA LYS A 10 -5.54 0.77 1.98
C LYS A 10 -6.31 2.00 1.49
N ARG A 11 -7.39 2.40 2.17
CA ARG A 11 -8.19 3.56 1.78
C ARG A 11 -7.41 4.86 1.79
N VAL A 12 -6.59 5.10 2.81
CA VAL A 12 -5.78 6.31 2.91
C VAL A 12 -4.66 6.33 1.86
N LEU A 13 -4.05 5.18 1.57
CA LEU A 13 -3.03 5.08 0.52
C LEU A 13 -3.58 5.33 -0.88
N GLU A 14 -4.79 4.86 -1.18
CA GLU A 14 -5.37 4.96 -2.54
C GLU A 14 -6.16 6.24 -2.77
N TYR A 15 -6.81 6.78 -1.73
CA TYR A 15 -7.77 7.88 -1.86
C TYR A 15 -7.61 8.98 -0.81
N GLY A 16 -6.72 8.81 0.16
CA GLY A 16 -6.55 9.76 1.26
C GLY A 16 -5.80 11.02 0.85
N MET A 17 -6.02 12.09 1.62
CA MET A 17 -5.21 13.30 1.51
C MET A 17 -3.88 13.13 2.26
N LEU A 18 -2.92 14.03 2.01
CA LEU A 18 -1.63 14.00 2.70
C LEU A 18 -1.78 14.11 4.24
N GLN A 19 -2.80 14.82 4.71
CA GLN A 19 -3.12 14.93 6.14
C GLN A 19 -3.57 13.57 6.71
N ASP A 20 -4.43 12.83 6.01
CA ASP A 20 -4.84 11.48 6.41
C ASP A 20 -3.63 10.54 6.47
N TRP A 21 -2.75 10.64 5.46
CA TRP A 21 -1.50 9.87 5.44
C TRP A 21 -0.63 10.17 6.65
N ASN A 22 -0.44 11.45 7.00
CA ASN A 22 0.36 11.84 8.16
C ASN A 22 -0.21 11.28 9.47
N ILE A 23 -1.54 11.32 9.64
CA ILE A 23 -2.21 10.76 10.83
C ILE A 23 -2.02 9.24 10.88
N VAL A 24 -2.27 8.53 9.77
CA VAL A 24 -2.10 7.07 9.70
C VAL A 24 -0.65 6.67 9.94
N LYS A 25 0.31 7.39 9.35
CA LYS A 25 1.75 7.17 9.53
C LYS A 25 2.18 7.41 10.98
N GLN A 26 1.65 8.44 11.64
CA GLN A 26 1.93 8.72 13.05
C GLN A 26 1.32 7.65 13.97
N TYR A 27 0.12 7.16 13.66
CA TYR A 27 -0.58 6.19 14.49
C TYR A 27 -0.02 4.77 14.37
N TYR A 28 0.18 4.26 13.15
CA TYR A 28 0.65 2.88 12.93
C TYR A 28 2.17 2.76 12.81
N GLY A 29 2.85 3.84 12.41
CA GLY A 29 4.27 3.79 12.03
C GLY A 29 4.48 3.23 10.63
N LEU A 30 5.52 3.73 9.94
CA LEU A 30 5.82 3.35 8.56
C LEU A 30 6.08 1.85 8.41
N GLY A 31 6.86 1.24 9.31
CA GLY A 31 7.19 -0.19 9.23
C GLY A 31 5.94 -1.08 9.29
N ARG A 32 5.01 -0.81 10.21
CA ARG A 32 3.77 -1.58 10.31
C ARG A 32 2.90 -1.43 9.07
N ILE A 33 2.81 -0.22 8.52
CA ILE A 33 2.08 0.06 7.28
C ILE A 33 2.65 -0.75 6.13
N VAL A 34 3.98 -0.77 5.98
CA VAL A 34 4.67 -1.53 4.92
C VAL A 34 4.41 -3.02 5.07
N GLU A 35 4.53 -3.57 6.28
CA GLU A 35 4.27 -4.99 6.52
C GLU A 35 2.82 -5.39 6.21
N ILE A 36 1.85 -4.53 6.54
CA ILE A 36 0.46 -4.73 6.14
C ILE A 36 0.31 -4.65 4.62
N ALA A 37 0.95 -3.66 3.99
CA ALA A 37 0.84 -3.41 2.56
C ALA A 37 1.44 -4.52 1.69
N LYS A 38 2.50 -5.19 2.16
CA LYS A 38 3.07 -6.37 1.49
C LYS A 38 2.04 -7.49 1.29
N GLY A 39 1.05 -7.60 2.17
CA GLY A 39 -0.01 -8.60 2.11
C GLY A 39 -1.17 -8.27 1.18
N PHE A 40 -1.30 -7.03 0.69
CA PHE A 40 -2.42 -6.65 -0.18
C PHE A 40 -2.37 -7.40 -1.51
N ARG A 41 -3.50 -7.97 -1.92
CA ARG A 41 -3.65 -8.62 -3.23
C ARG A 41 -3.59 -7.60 -4.38
N GLU A 42 -4.03 -6.39 -4.11
CA GLU A 42 -4.09 -5.28 -5.05
C GLU A 42 -3.87 -3.97 -4.28
N LEU A 43 -3.13 -3.07 -4.91
CA LEU A 43 -2.93 -1.71 -4.46
C LEU A 43 -2.72 -0.84 -5.71
N GLU A 44 -3.27 0.38 -5.72
CA GLU A 44 -3.06 1.34 -6.80
C GLU A 44 -1.55 1.50 -7.12
N PRO A 45 -1.14 1.48 -8.40
CA PRO A 45 0.28 1.53 -8.76
C PRO A 45 1.02 2.75 -8.20
N ARG A 46 0.34 3.90 -8.09
CA ARG A 46 0.90 5.12 -7.48
C ARG A 46 1.14 4.97 -5.98
N ALA A 47 0.19 4.37 -5.27
CA ALA A 47 0.32 4.10 -3.84
C ALA A 47 1.44 3.10 -3.55
N LEU A 48 1.56 2.04 -4.37
CA LEU A 48 2.67 1.08 -4.29
C LEU A 48 4.02 1.76 -4.55
N ALA A 49 4.11 2.57 -5.61
CA ALA A 49 5.36 3.27 -5.95
C ALA A 49 5.79 4.22 -4.83
N TYR A 50 4.84 4.97 -4.26
CA TYR A 50 5.08 5.85 -3.12
C TYR A 50 5.57 5.07 -1.90
N LEU A 51 4.88 4.00 -1.50
CA LEU A 51 5.30 3.16 -0.37
C LEU A 51 6.69 2.57 -0.57
N SER A 52 6.97 2.04 -1.75
CA SER A 52 8.29 1.49 -2.10
C SER A 52 9.38 2.54 -1.96
N ALA A 53 9.15 3.76 -2.46
CA ALA A 53 10.11 4.86 -2.39
C ALA A 53 10.38 5.31 -0.95
N ILE A 54 9.33 5.59 -0.15
CA ILE A 54 9.51 6.15 1.19
C ILE A 54 10.02 5.13 2.22
N SER A 55 9.77 3.84 1.99
CA SER A 55 10.21 2.76 2.88
C SER A 55 11.50 2.09 2.41
N GLN A 56 12.02 2.48 1.25
CA GLN A 56 13.14 1.83 0.57
C GLN A 56 12.94 0.32 0.40
N THR A 57 11.68 -0.12 0.31
CA THR A 57 11.32 -1.53 0.14
C THR A 57 11.12 -1.81 -1.35
N PRO A 58 11.84 -2.77 -1.95
CA PRO A 58 11.66 -3.17 -3.34
C PRO A 58 10.21 -3.59 -3.63
N LYS A 59 9.70 -3.26 -4.83
CA LYS A 59 8.31 -3.56 -5.25
C LYS A 59 8.02 -5.06 -5.25
N GLU A 60 9.05 -5.87 -5.49
CA GLU A 60 9.03 -7.33 -5.50
C GLU A 60 8.61 -7.94 -4.16
N GLN A 61 8.77 -7.20 -3.05
CA GLN A 61 8.32 -7.65 -1.74
C GLN A 61 6.81 -7.48 -1.52
N PHE A 62 6.11 -6.79 -2.42
CA PHE A 62 4.67 -6.57 -2.32
C PHE A 62 3.91 -7.60 -3.16
N ARG A 63 2.98 -8.31 -2.53
CA ARG A 63 2.15 -9.33 -3.19
C ARG A 63 1.36 -8.76 -4.38
N CYS A 64 0.87 -7.52 -4.27
CA CYS A 64 0.13 -6.87 -5.35
C CYS A 64 0.97 -6.72 -6.63
N TYR A 65 2.27 -6.43 -6.50
CA TYR A 65 3.17 -6.30 -7.63
C TYR A 65 3.44 -7.64 -8.32
N THR A 66 3.79 -8.67 -7.54
CA THR A 66 4.07 -10.00 -8.10
C THR A 66 2.82 -10.64 -8.69
N TYR A 67 1.66 -10.42 -8.07
CA TYR A 67 0.36 -10.91 -8.56
C TYR A 67 -0.03 -10.28 -9.91
N GLN A 68 0.11 -8.96 -10.06
CA GLN A 68 -0.16 -8.25 -11.31
C GLN A 68 0.81 -8.68 -12.42
N ARG A 69 2.08 -8.91 -12.10
CA ARG A 69 3.07 -9.38 -13.08
C ARG A 69 2.76 -10.78 -13.60
N SER A 70 2.35 -11.69 -12.73
CA SER A 70 1.99 -13.06 -13.12
C SER A 70 0.64 -13.16 -13.80
N ASN A 71 -0.25 -12.20 -13.55
CA ASN A 71 -1.60 -12.14 -14.13
C ASN A 71 -1.82 -10.77 -14.80
N PRO A 72 -1.14 -10.50 -15.94
CA PRO A 72 -1.26 -9.21 -16.61
C PRO A 72 -2.71 -8.98 -17.04
N GLN A 73 -3.29 -7.85 -16.62
CA GLN A 73 -4.58 -7.42 -17.14
C GLN A 73 -4.46 -7.00 -18.59
N HIS A 74 -5.46 -7.34 -19.40
CA HIS A 74 -5.52 -6.94 -20.81
C HIS A 74 -5.74 -5.42 -20.96
N TRP A 75 -6.36 -4.78 -19.97
CA TRP A 75 -6.62 -3.34 -19.93
C TRP A 75 -6.43 -2.82 -18.50
N ASN A 76 -5.64 -1.76 -18.34
CA ASN A 76 -5.55 -0.97 -17.12
C ASN A 76 -6.23 0.38 -17.39
N PHE A 77 -7.30 0.70 -16.66
CA PHE A 77 -8.07 1.94 -16.78
C PHE A 77 -7.61 2.99 -15.76
#